data_AF-T0KWP0-F1
#
_entry.id   AF-T0KWP0-F1
#
_cell.length_a   1.000
_cell.length_b   1.000
_cell.length_c   1.000
_cell.angle_alpha   90.00
_cell.angle_beta   90.00
_cell.angle_gamma   90.00
#
_symmetry.space_group_name_H-M   'P 1'
#
loop_
_entity.id
_entity.type
_entity.pdbx_description
1 polymer ?
#
loop_
_entity_poly.entity_id
_entity_poly.type
_entity_poly.pdbx_seq_one_letter_code
_entity_poly.pdbx_strand_id
1 'polypeptide(L)'
;MRIELDQNEFLYELCEHDEVIVYKDENDPTYKKLISCFSKSVVKVCVKDMDTLKNIIMNDLCVSEIPFAIYCGHIITKHHKIQKEIERIDFFKESILERKIQKIICLNDIAIFMEGKPETTNEQTLEMLKIFKNISYAYYNVLLNERLKLKVIDMTGYFNFPQIFINSNFVGGIEEVLNLHHKGEL
;
A
#
# COMPACT_ATOMS: atom_id res chain seq x y z
N MET A 1 9.87 24.36 2.22
CA MET A 1 8.90 23.96 1.19
C MET A 1 7.96 22.97 1.84
N ARG A 2 6.75 23.40 2.22
CA ARG A 2 5.72 22.49 2.75
C ARG A 2 5.17 21.74 1.55
N ILE A 3 5.47 20.46 1.47
CA ILE A 3 4.72 19.56 0.60
C ILE A 3 3.39 19.37 1.34
N GLU A 4 2.34 20.04 0.87
CA GLU A 4 0.98 19.66 1.22
C GLU A 4 0.79 18.26 0.63
N LEU A 5 1.01 17.23 1.46
CA LEU A 5 0.54 15.88 1.14
C LEU A 5 -0.96 16.01 0.91
N ASP A 6 -1.43 15.70 -0.29
CA ASP A 6 -2.86 15.58 -0.55
C ASP A 6 -3.40 14.57 0.48
N GLN A 7 -4.40 14.95 1.28
CA GLN A 7 -4.83 14.19 2.45
C GLN A 7 -5.33 12.78 2.06
N ASN A 8 -5.76 12.63 0.81
CA ASN A 8 -6.12 11.35 0.20
C ASN A 8 -4.90 10.44 -0.02
N GLU A 9 -3.74 11.01 -0.35
CA GLU A 9 -2.50 10.26 -0.59
C GLU A 9 -1.94 9.68 0.71
N PHE A 10 -2.09 10.41 1.83
CA PHE A 10 -1.67 9.92 3.15
C PHE A 10 -2.48 8.69 3.59
N LEU A 11 -3.81 8.73 3.46
CA LEU A 11 -4.64 7.58 3.83
C LEU A 11 -4.34 6.37 2.93
N TYR A 12 -4.13 6.62 1.64
CA TYR A 12 -3.70 5.59 0.70
C TYR A 12 -2.37 4.96 1.13
N GLU A 13 -1.35 5.77 1.44
CA GLU A 13 -0.04 5.31 1.90
C GLU A 13 -0.15 4.48 3.20
N LEU A 14 -0.99 4.91 4.14
CA LEU A 14 -1.30 4.12 5.34
C LEU A 14 -1.91 2.75 5.00
N CYS A 15 -2.84 2.69 4.05
CA CYS A 15 -3.49 1.43 3.65
C CYS A 15 -2.56 0.48 2.88
N GLU A 16 -1.42 0.97 2.38
CA GLU A 16 -0.41 0.12 1.75
C GLU A 16 0.46 -0.62 2.76
N HIS A 17 0.57 -0.14 4.00
CA HIS A 17 1.28 -0.85 5.05
C HIS A 17 0.46 -2.03 5.63
N ASP A 18 1.13 -3.15 5.88
CA ASP A 18 0.48 -4.33 6.49
C ASP A 18 0.16 -4.13 7.97
N GLU A 19 0.91 -3.30 8.68
CA GLU A 19 0.74 -3.03 10.11
C GLU A 19 0.71 -1.52 10.38
N VAL A 20 -0.45 -1.01 10.75
CA VAL A 20 -0.64 0.39 11.17
C VAL A 20 -1.37 0.43 12.50
N ILE A 21 -0.96 1.31 13.41
CA ILE A 21 -1.69 1.62 14.64
C ILE A 21 -1.99 3.11 14.65
N VAL A 22 -3.27 3.46 14.78
CA VAL A 22 -3.73 4.83 14.96
C VAL A 22 -4.07 5.03 16.44
N TYR A 23 -3.52 6.09 17.06
CA TYR A 23 -3.67 6.32 18.50
C TYR A 23 -3.71 7.81 18.86
N LYS A 24 -4.17 8.11 20.08
CA LYS A 24 -4.21 9.48 20.65
C LYS A 24 -3.38 9.64 21.92
N ASP A 25 -3.20 8.55 22.67
CA ASP A 25 -2.57 8.53 23.98
C ASP A 25 -1.75 7.24 24.11
N GLU A 26 -0.46 7.38 24.37
CA GLU A 26 0.46 6.26 24.54
C GLU A 26 0.23 5.49 25.84
N ASN A 27 -0.49 6.10 26.79
CA ASN A 27 -0.85 5.45 28.04
C ASN A 27 -2.09 4.56 27.92
N ASP A 28 -2.83 4.65 26.82
CA ASP A 28 -4.04 3.85 26.59
C ASP A 28 -3.73 2.34 26.68
N PRO A 29 -4.44 1.57 27.52
CA PRO A 29 -4.18 0.14 27.68
C PRO A 29 -4.36 -0.67 26.39
N THR A 30 -5.30 -0.26 25.53
CA THR A 30 -5.54 -0.88 24.22
C THR A 30 -4.37 -0.59 23.29
N TYR A 31 -3.86 0.65 23.26
CA TYR A 31 -2.67 0.99 22.47
C TYR A 31 -1.46 0.15 22.89
N LYS A 32 -1.18 0.06 24.19
CA LYS A 32 -0.10 -0.77 24.73
C LYS A 32 -0.25 -2.24 24.33
N LYS A 33 -1.48 -2.75 24.38
CA LYS A 33 -1.78 -4.12 23.96
C LYS A 33 -1.57 -4.33 22.46
N LEU A 34 -2.07 -3.43 21.61
CA LEU A 34 -1.83 -3.48 20.16
C LEU A 34 -0.32 -3.48 19.88
N ILE A 35 0.42 -2.52 20.43
CA ILE A 35 1.88 -2.43 20.26
C ILE A 35 2.60 -3.72 20.65
N SER A 36 2.15 -4.41 21.71
CA SER A 36 2.75 -5.69 22.13
C SER A 36 2.49 -6.85 21.16
N CYS A 37 1.48 -6.74 20.30
CA CYS A 37 1.08 -7.77 19.34
C CYS A 37 1.65 -7.56 17.93
N PHE A 38 2.19 -6.38 17.61
CA PHE A 38 2.70 -6.06 16.28
C PHE A 38 4.23 -6.02 16.21
N SER A 39 4.77 -6.00 14.99
CA SER A 39 6.21 -5.95 14.75
C SER A 39 6.82 -4.61 15.19
N LYS A 40 8.15 -4.56 15.28
CA LYS A 40 8.88 -3.30 15.58
C LYS A 40 8.74 -2.26 14.47
N SER A 41 8.46 -2.70 13.25
CA SER A 41 8.28 -1.87 12.05
C SER A 41 6.85 -1.35 11.87
N VAL A 42 5.92 -1.64 12.80
CA VAL A 42 4.55 -1.12 12.75
C VAL A 42 4.53 0.40 12.59
N VAL A 43 3.74 0.88 11.64
CA VAL A 43 3.56 2.32 11.41
C VAL A 43 2.65 2.86 12.50
N LYS A 44 3.11 3.88 13.23
CA LYS A 44 2.37 4.48 14.34
C LYS A 44 1.91 5.87 13.94
N VAL A 45 0.60 6.08 13.94
CA VAL A 45 -0.03 7.35 13.57
C VAL A 45 -0.65 7.97 14.81
N CYS A 46 -0.01 9.02 15.34
CA CYS A 46 -0.55 9.80 16.43
C CYS A 46 -1.47 10.88 15.88
N VAL A 47 -2.74 10.86 16.28
CA VAL A 47 -3.75 11.87 15.90
C VAL A 47 -4.10 12.82 17.04
N LYS A 48 -3.27 12.86 18.09
CA LYS A 48 -3.42 13.81 19.19
C LYS A 48 -3.37 15.24 18.64
N ASP A 49 -4.36 16.04 18.99
CA ASP A 49 -4.49 17.44 18.54
C ASP A 49 -4.61 17.60 17.00
N MET A 50 -4.98 16.53 16.28
CA MET A 50 -5.18 16.52 14.82
C MET A 50 -6.64 16.17 14.45
N ASP A 51 -7.60 17.01 14.85
CA ASP A 51 -9.03 16.69 14.70
C ASP A 51 -9.46 16.48 13.24
N THR A 52 -8.94 17.25 12.29
CA THR A 52 -9.26 17.07 10.86
C THR A 52 -8.81 15.69 10.36
N LEU A 53 -7.55 15.32 10.62
CA LEU A 53 -7.01 14.02 10.21
C LEU A 53 -7.73 12.87 10.90
N LYS A 54 -7.98 13.01 12.21
CA LYS A 54 -8.76 12.05 12.99
C LYS A 54 -10.13 11.81 12.37
N ASN A 55 -10.87 12.88 12.06
CA ASN A 55 -12.22 12.76 11.50
C ASN A 55 -12.21 12.09 10.12
N ILE A 56 -11.25 12.42 9.26
CA ILE A 56 -11.07 11.79 7.94
C ILE A 56 -10.81 10.29 8.11
N ILE A 57 -9.79 9.91 8.88
CA ILE A 57 -9.43 8.52 9.12
C ILE A 57 -10.63 7.75 9.71
N MET A 58 -11.34 8.34 10.68
CA MET A 58 -12.48 7.70 11.32
C MET A 58 -13.65 7.47 10.34
N ASN A 59 -13.95 8.46 9.50
CA ASN A 59 -15.02 8.36 8.52
C ASN A 59 -14.69 7.37 7.40
N ASP A 60 -13.52 7.50 6.79
CA ASP A 60 -13.14 6.71 5.62
C ASP A 60 -12.92 5.23 5.96
N LEU A 61 -12.39 4.96 7.15
CA LEU A 61 -12.22 3.59 7.65
C LEU A 61 -13.46 3.06 8.40
N CYS A 62 -14.53 3.85 8.50
CA CYS A 62 -15.74 3.50 9.25
C CYS A 62 -15.46 3.06 10.71
N VAL A 63 -14.53 3.72 11.39
CA VAL A 63 -14.16 3.42 12.80
C VAL A 63 -14.68 4.45 13.77
N SER A 64 -15.30 4.00 14.85
CA SER A 64 -15.92 4.86 15.87
C SER A 64 -15.00 5.21 17.03
N GLU A 65 -13.79 4.61 17.10
CA GLU A 65 -12.92 4.75 18.26
C GLU A 65 -11.43 4.65 17.93
N ILE A 66 -10.62 5.22 18.81
CA ILE A 66 -9.15 5.23 18.78
C ILE A 66 -8.67 4.86 20.19
N PRO A 67 -7.68 3.95 20.34
CA PRO A 67 -6.82 3.42 19.28
C PRO A 67 -7.43 2.22 18.53
N PHE A 68 -6.99 2.03 17.29
CA PHE A 68 -7.24 0.84 16.49
C PHE A 68 -6.00 0.51 15.66
N ALA A 69 -5.94 -0.70 15.12
CA ALA A 69 -4.92 -1.11 14.17
C ALA A 69 -5.53 -1.48 12.82
N ILE A 70 -4.77 -1.31 11.76
CA ILE A 70 -5.02 -1.89 10.44
C ILE A 70 -3.99 -2.99 10.28
N TYR A 71 -4.45 -4.24 10.13
CA TYR A 71 -3.61 -5.41 9.93
C TYR A 71 -3.99 -6.12 8.64
N CYS A 72 -3.11 -6.10 7.64
CA CYS A 72 -3.37 -6.66 6.31
C CYS A 72 -4.73 -6.19 5.74
N GLY A 73 -5.03 -4.88 5.88
CA GLY A 73 -6.29 -4.27 5.46
C GLY A 73 -7.50 -4.52 6.39
N HIS A 74 -7.33 -5.19 7.53
CA HIS A 74 -8.40 -5.45 8.49
C HIS A 74 -8.29 -4.55 9.72
N ILE A 75 -9.41 -3.98 10.14
CA ILE A 75 -9.45 -3.11 11.31
C ILE A 75 -9.58 -3.95 12.59
N ILE A 76 -8.69 -3.70 13.55
CA ILE A 76 -8.69 -4.31 14.87
C ILE A 76 -8.87 -3.21 15.94
N THR A 77 -9.99 -3.24 16.67
CA THR A 77 -10.31 -2.31 17.74
C THR A 77 -10.29 -2.98 19.12
N LYS A 78 -10.61 -2.22 20.18
CA LYS A 78 -10.67 -2.74 21.56
C LYS A 78 -11.78 -3.77 21.77
N HIS A 79 -12.80 -3.77 20.91
CA HIS A 79 -13.93 -4.68 20.98
C HIS A 79 -13.57 -6.09 20.50
N HIS A 80 -12.42 -6.25 19.84
CA HIS A 80 -11.94 -7.55 19.40
C HIS A 80 -11.09 -8.25 20.46
N LYS A 81 -11.08 -9.59 20.39
CA LYS A 81 -10.03 -10.38 21.02
C LYS A 81 -8.77 -10.26 20.16
N ILE A 82 -8.03 -9.17 20.31
CA ILE A 82 -6.89 -8.74 19.46
C ILE A 82 -6.02 -9.92 19.01
N GLN A 83 -5.49 -10.72 19.94
CA GLN A 83 -4.62 -11.86 19.61
C GLN A 83 -5.30 -12.87 18.69
N LYS A 84 -6.56 -13.21 18.97
CA LYS A 84 -7.36 -14.15 18.17
C LYS A 84 -7.67 -13.58 16.79
N GLU A 85 -7.90 -12.27 16.66
CA GLU A 85 -8.09 -11.64 15.34
C GLU A 85 -6.82 -11.64 14.52
N ILE A 86 -5.66 -11.40 15.15
CA ILE A 86 -4.36 -11.48 14.47
C ILE A 86 -4.12 -12.91 13.97
N GLU A 87 -4.27 -13.91 14.82
CA GLU A 87 -4.15 -15.33 14.44
C GLU A 87 -5.13 -15.71 13.32
N ARG A 88 -6.35 -15.17 13.37
CA ARG A 88 -7.34 -15.36 12.30
C ARG A 88 -6.80 -14.76 11.01
N ILE A 89 -6.37 -13.50 11.01
CA ILE A 89 -5.87 -12.80 9.81
C ILE A 89 -4.63 -13.50 9.25
N ASP A 90 -3.70 -13.91 10.10
CA ASP A 90 -2.50 -14.66 9.71
C ASP A 90 -2.82 -15.90 8.88
N PHE A 91 -3.90 -16.60 9.21
CA PHE A 91 -4.34 -17.79 8.48
C PHE A 91 -4.71 -17.51 7.01
N PHE A 92 -5.23 -16.33 6.68
CA PHE A 92 -5.72 -16.01 5.33
C PHE A 92 -5.06 -14.79 4.67
N LYS A 93 -4.05 -14.19 5.32
CA LYS A 93 -3.39 -12.95 4.85
C LYS A 93 -2.80 -13.07 3.43
N GLU A 94 -2.25 -14.23 3.06
CA GLU A 94 -1.70 -14.45 1.71
C GLU A 94 -2.79 -14.41 0.63
N SER A 95 -3.95 -15.02 0.89
CA SER A 95 -5.08 -14.99 -0.05
C SER A 95 -5.65 -13.57 -0.22
N ILE A 96 -5.69 -12.78 0.86
CA ILE A 96 -6.11 -11.38 0.79
C ILE A 96 -5.15 -10.59 -0.09
N LEU A 97 -3.85 -10.77 0.12
CA LEU A 97 -2.83 -10.04 -0.64
C LEU A 97 -2.89 -10.39 -2.12
N GLU A 98 -2.98 -11.68 -2.45
CA GLU A 98 -3.11 -12.12 -3.84
C GLU A 98 -4.33 -11.51 -4.52
N ARG A 99 -5.48 -11.50 -3.84
CA ARG A 99 -6.70 -10.85 -4.34
C ARG A 99 -6.55 -9.33 -4.46
N LYS A 100 -5.81 -8.68 -3.55
CA LYS A 100 -5.49 -7.24 -3.63
C LYS A 100 -4.69 -6.97 -4.90
N ILE A 101 -3.60 -7.70 -5.12
CA ILE A 101 -2.71 -7.55 -6.30
C ILE A 101 -3.49 -7.82 -7.60
N GLN A 102 -4.27 -8.90 -7.66
CA GLN A 102 -5.10 -9.21 -8.83
C GLN A 102 -6.12 -8.10 -9.11
N LYS A 103 -6.80 -7.57 -8.08
CA LYS A 103 -7.73 -6.44 -8.26
C LYS A 103 -7.03 -5.21 -8.81
N ILE A 104 -5.85 -4.88 -8.28
CA ILE A 104 -5.02 -3.78 -8.77
C ILE A 104 -4.73 -3.94 -10.26
N ILE A 105 -4.30 -5.14 -10.68
CA ILE A 105 -3.94 -5.45 -12.06
C ILE A 105 -5.17 -5.44 -12.98
N CYS A 106 -6.35 -5.84 -12.48
CA CYS A 106 -7.57 -5.93 -13.28
C CYS A 106 -8.37 -4.63 -13.37
N LEU A 107 -8.27 -3.74 -12.38
CA LEU A 107 -9.02 -2.49 -12.34
C LEU A 107 -8.35 -1.35 -13.09
N ASN A 108 -7.07 -1.49 -13.43
CA ASN A 108 -6.28 -0.45 -14.08
C ASN A 108 -5.78 -0.94 -15.42
N ASP A 109 -6.01 -0.17 -16.48
CA ASP A 109 -5.49 -0.46 -17.83
C ASP A 109 -3.96 -0.60 -17.82
N ILE A 110 -3.31 0.22 -16.99
CA ILE A 110 -1.88 0.14 -16.70
C ILE A 110 -1.68 0.14 -15.18
N ALA A 111 -1.08 -0.93 -14.67
CA ALA A 111 -0.68 -1.05 -13.26
C ALA A 111 0.84 -1.21 -13.16
N ILE A 112 1.47 -0.36 -12.36
CA ILE A 112 2.93 -0.28 -12.23
C ILE A 112 3.31 -0.54 -10.77
N PHE A 113 3.94 -1.68 -10.50
CA PHE A 113 4.58 -1.91 -9.22
C PHE A 113 6.01 -1.35 -9.30
N MET A 114 6.38 -0.44 -8.41
CA MET A 114 7.65 0.28 -8.52
C MET A 114 8.25 0.60 -7.15
N GLU A 115 9.54 0.92 -7.15
CA GLU A 115 10.23 1.41 -5.96
C GLU A 115 10.13 2.95 -5.92
N GLY A 116 9.50 3.47 -4.87
CA GLY A 116 9.24 4.89 -4.70
C GLY A 116 7.95 5.36 -5.37
N LYS A 117 7.84 6.67 -5.54
CA LYS A 117 6.74 7.35 -6.25
C LYS A 117 7.24 7.90 -7.59
N PRO A 118 6.36 8.24 -8.56
CA PRO A 118 6.76 8.87 -9.81
C PRO A 118 7.73 10.05 -9.64
N GLU A 119 7.60 10.82 -8.55
CA GLU A 119 8.44 11.99 -8.26
C GLU A 119 9.80 11.64 -7.63
N THR A 120 9.93 10.46 -7.02
CA THR A 120 11.10 10.06 -6.21
C THR A 120 11.84 8.84 -6.76
N THR A 121 11.38 8.28 -7.87
CA THR A 121 11.98 7.12 -8.50
C THR A 121 13.23 7.47 -9.32
N ASN A 122 13.91 6.46 -9.85
CA ASN A 122 15.12 6.64 -10.66
C ASN A 122 14.80 7.23 -12.05
N GLU A 123 15.82 7.82 -12.69
CA GLU A 123 15.67 8.53 -13.97
C GLU A 123 15.11 7.63 -15.09
N GLN A 124 15.56 6.38 -15.18
CA GLN A 124 15.09 5.42 -16.19
C GLN A 124 13.60 5.10 -16.04
N THR A 125 13.12 4.93 -14.80
CA THR A 125 11.69 4.71 -14.52
C THR A 125 10.91 5.95 -14.90
N LEU A 126 11.41 7.14 -14.57
CA LEU A 126 10.76 8.40 -14.94
C LEU A 126 10.65 8.58 -16.47
N GLU A 127 11.67 8.19 -17.23
CA GLU A 127 11.62 8.20 -18.70
C GLU A 127 10.56 7.25 -19.25
N MET A 128 10.48 6.03 -18.72
CA MET A 128 9.43 5.07 -19.09
C MET A 128 8.04 5.62 -18.77
N LEU A 129 7.83 6.23 -17.60
CA LEU A 129 6.54 6.82 -17.22
C LEU A 129 6.09 7.94 -18.17
N LYS A 130 7.02 8.65 -18.83
CA LYS A 130 6.66 9.68 -19.83
C LYS A 130 5.92 9.09 -21.04
N ILE A 131 6.14 7.82 -21.36
CA ILE A 131 5.41 7.10 -22.43
C ILE A 131 3.91 7.07 -22.11
N PHE A 132 3.58 6.93 -20.83
CA PHE A 132 2.21 6.89 -20.33
C PHE A 132 1.66 8.25 -19.92
N LYS A 133 2.33 9.37 -20.23
CA LYS A 133 1.90 10.71 -19.76
C LYS A 133 0.46 11.08 -20.13
N ASN A 134 -0.05 10.55 -21.24
CA ASN A 134 -1.42 10.81 -21.72
C ASN A 134 -2.37 9.62 -21.49
N ILE A 135 -1.95 8.63 -20.72
CA ILE A 135 -2.71 7.41 -20.41
C ILE A 135 -2.83 7.31 -18.90
N SER A 136 -4.02 7.01 -18.40
CA SER A 136 -4.20 6.80 -16.97
C SER A 136 -3.48 5.53 -16.55
N TYR A 137 -2.60 5.62 -15.54
CA TYR A 137 -1.96 4.47 -14.92
C TYR A 137 -2.07 4.57 -13.40
N ALA A 138 -2.09 3.42 -12.74
CA ALA A 138 -1.94 3.33 -11.30
C ALA A 138 -0.53 2.85 -10.97
N TYR A 139 0.05 3.36 -9.87
CA TYR A 139 1.32 2.89 -9.35
C TYR A 139 1.22 2.45 -7.90
N TYR A 140 2.06 1.49 -7.53
CA TYR A 140 2.12 0.90 -6.19
C TYR A 140 3.57 0.84 -5.73
N ASN A 141 3.86 1.57 -4.64
CA ASN A 141 5.20 1.64 -4.08
C ASN A 141 5.50 0.37 -3.25
N VAL A 142 6.29 -0.54 -3.81
CA VAL A 142 6.61 -1.83 -3.18
C VAL A 142 7.53 -1.68 -1.96
N LEU A 143 8.13 -0.50 -1.73
CA LEU A 143 8.94 -0.23 -0.55
C LEU A 143 8.10 -0.12 0.73
N LEU A 144 6.81 0.15 0.61
CA LEU A 144 5.91 0.28 1.77
C LEU A 144 5.42 -1.08 2.29
N ASN A 145 5.53 -2.13 1.46
CA ASN A 145 4.98 -3.44 1.75
C ASN A 145 5.86 -4.55 1.15
N GLU A 146 6.75 -5.10 1.97
CA GLU A 146 7.65 -6.20 1.59
C GLU A 146 6.89 -7.44 1.11
N ARG A 147 5.75 -7.75 1.74
CA ARG A 147 4.92 -8.90 1.37
C ARG A 147 4.35 -8.76 -0.04
N LEU A 148 3.86 -7.56 -0.37
CA LEU A 148 3.43 -7.20 -1.72
C LEU A 148 4.58 -7.31 -2.72
N LYS A 149 5.78 -6.78 -2.38
CA LYS A 149 6.98 -6.92 -3.22
C LYS A 149 7.27 -8.38 -3.56
N LEU A 150 7.37 -9.22 -2.54
CA LEU A 150 7.69 -10.65 -2.70
C LEU A 150 6.61 -11.39 -3.47
N LYS A 151 5.33 -11.10 -3.22
CA LYS A 151 4.22 -11.74 -3.93
C LYS A 151 4.16 -11.35 -5.41
N VAL A 152 4.45 -10.10 -5.75
CA VAL A 152 4.53 -9.66 -7.15
C VAL A 152 5.67 -10.37 -7.89
N ILE A 153 6.85 -10.49 -7.26
CA ILE A 153 7.98 -11.28 -7.81
C ILE A 153 7.57 -12.73 -8.05
N ASP A 154 6.92 -13.37 -7.08
CA ASP A 154 6.44 -14.76 -7.18
C ASP A 154 5.44 -14.94 -8.34
N MET A 155 4.53 -13.98 -8.52
CA MET A 155 3.51 -14.05 -9.58
C MET A 155 4.08 -13.87 -10.99
N THR A 156 5.10 -13.03 -11.18
CA THR A 156 5.66 -12.72 -12.50
C THR A 156 6.89 -13.55 -12.84
N GLY A 157 7.58 -14.09 -11.83
CA GLY A 157 8.92 -14.66 -11.96
C GLY A 157 10.00 -13.61 -12.27
N TYR A 158 9.66 -12.32 -12.21
CA TYR A 158 10.56 -11.21 -12.53
C TYR A 158 11.03 -10.54 -11.25
N PHE A 159 12.35 -10.38 -11.08
CA PHE A 159 12.93 -9.90 -9.82
C PHE A 159 13.11 -8.38 -9.75
N ASN A 160 13.22 -7.71 -10.90
CA ASN A 160 13.53 -6.29 -10.98
C ASN A 160 12.23 -5.46 -10.94
N PHE A 161 12.34 -4.23 -10.43
CA PHE A 161 11.27 -3.24 -10.46
C PHE A 161 11.73 -2.01 -11.27
N PRO A 162 10.81 -1.31 -11.96
CA PRO A 162 9.36 -1.51 -11.97
C PRO A 162 8.90 -2.77 -12.71
N GLN A 163 7.74 -3.30 -12.31
CA GLN A 163 7.03 -4.36 -13.02
C GLN A 163 5.71 -3.80 -13.57
N ILE A 164 5.56 -3.86 -14.90
CA ILE A 164 4.47 -3.20 -15.61
C ILE A 164 3.47 -4.24 -16.09
N PHE A 165 2.21 -3.99 -15.78
CA PHE A 165 1.06 -4.73 -16.28
C PHE A 165 0.24 -3.83 -17.19
N ILE A 166 -0.15 -4.34 -18.36
CA ILE A 166 -1.03 -3.65 -19.31
C ILE A 166 -2.17 -4.59 -19.67
N ASN A 167 -3.40 -4.09 -19.57
CA ASN A 167 -4.63 -4.86 -19.80
C ASN A 167 -4.61 -6.19 -19.02
N SER A 168 -4.23 -6.10 -17.74
CA SER A 168 -4.11 -7.23 -16.80
C SER A 168 -3.04 -8.28 -17.13
N ASN A 169 -2.21 -8.06 -18.15
CA ASN A 169 -1.11 -8.97 -18.50
C ASN A 169 0.22 -8.37 -18.06
N PHE A 170 1.10 -9.21 -17.52
CA PHE A 170 2.47 -8.81 -17.23
C PHE A 170 3.22 -8.58 -18.54
N VAL A 171 3.81 -7.39 -18.68
CA VAL A 171 4.55 -6.99 -19.89
C VAL A 171 6.06 -7.13 -19.69
N GLY A 172 6.58 -6.74 -18.52
CA GLY A 172 8.01 -6.74 -18.24
C GLY A 172 8.45 -5.58 -17.35
N GLY A 173 9.74 -5.26 -17.45
CA GLY A 173 10.34 -4.08 -16.84
C GLY A 173 10.46 -2.91 -17.83
N ILE A 174 11.39 -2.00 -17.54
CA ILE A 174 11.60 -0.77 -18.32
C ILE A 174 11.99 -1.09 -19.78
N GLU A 175 12.93 -2.00 -19.98
CA GLU A 175 13.49 -2.30 -21.30
C GLU A 175 12.45 -2.92 -22.23
N GLU A 176 11.63 -3.85 -21.71
CA GLU A 176 10.58 -4.50 -22.48
C GLU A 176 9.50 -3.49 -22.92
N VAL A 177 9.08 -2.60 -22.02
CA VAL A 177 8.12 -1.53 -22.34
C VAL A 177 8.69 -0.55 -23.38
N LEU A 178 9.94 -0.11 -23.22
CA LEU A 178 10.60 0.78 -24.18
C LEU A 178 10.72 0.13 -25.56
N ASN A 179 11.06 -1.15 -25.62
CA ASN A 179 11.16 -1.89 -26.88
C ASN A 179 9.80 -1.99 -27.60
N LEU A 180 8.73 -2.28 -26.88
CA LEU A 180 7.37 -2.30 -27.44
C LEU A 180 6.95 -0.91 -27.94
N HIS A 181 7.24 0.13 -27.17
CA HIS A 181 6.97 1.51 -27.57
C HIS A 181 7.69 1.89 -28.87
N HIS A 182 9.00 1.61 -28.97
CA HIS A 182 9.80 1.91 -30.16
C HIS A 182 9.34 1.18 -31.42
N LYS A 183 8.72 0.00 -31.27
CA LYS A 183 8.13 -0.77 -32.38
C LYS A 183 6.72 -0.34 -32.74
N GLY A 184 6.06 0.49 -31.93
CA GLY A 184 4.64 0.83 -32.08
C GLY A 184 3.70 -0.32 -31.73
N GLU A 185 4.15 -1.24 -30.87
CA GLU A 185 3.41 -2.43 -30.41
C GLU A 185 2.83 -2.26 -29.01
N LEU A 186 2.98 -1.07 -28.41
CA LEU A 186 2.52 -0.71 -27.07
C LEU A 186 1.14 -0.04 -27.10
#